data_AF-A0A7C3NCV0-F1
#
_entry.id   AF-A0A7C3NCV0-F1
#
_cell.length_a   1.000
_cell.length_b   1.000
_cell.length_c   1.000
_cell.angle_alpha   90.00
_cell.angle_beta   90.00
_cell.angle_gamma   90.00
#
_symmetry.space_group_name_H-M   'P 1'
#
loop_
_entity.id
_entity.type
_entity.pdbx_description
1 polymer ?
#
loop_
_entity_poly.entity_id
_entity_poly.type
_entity_poly.pdbx_seq_one_letter_code
_entity_poly.pdbx_strand_id
1 'polypeptide(L)'
;MSFGKLISAKEPLSREIAQGYRDRCTNHMSVPESFQRKILIVSSHPLFGKGIKRLLESRFGEGVNVVGMVASVEEAIAALMTLHPDLVVVDYDDGAVNREEFLARFVESEHRLRVVLLSLKEGGSNAIVYDRRTMAASQVEDWLKEWADQGSALSSIISMGKPIVQRSKFLQMKNNLIHGFGALVFVFIMTAIGLLVLRTDILLPEQASLQAVPIDNLFGLHFRLIAFLFALIVGTILYSVIFFRRKKGDITDAVHITGNTNLEIAWTVVPLITVLAFSFIGSDALAKTLKPDPKPLEVKVTGQQWAWRFEYPDQGIISNELVLPVNKQVVLRLQAVDVIHSFWVPEFRVKQDLVPGQVKILRITPSKVGSYQLMCAEICGQQHAYMVAPVKVETQDEFDNWINVQLNTIPTDPVARGQFWLDRYGCKACHSLDGTKLVGPSFLGLYGRQETFEDGSTAIADEAYIYESIREPGKKIVLGYPNAMPANVAQEMTDEQIQDIIEFIKTLK
;
A
#
# COMPACT_ATOMS: atom_id res chain seq x y z
N MET A 1 -41.28 -10.63 -19.96
CA MET A 1 -41.68 -9.31 -20.49
C MET A 1 -40.43 -8.63 -21.03
N SER A 2 -40.39 -8.43 -22.34
CA SER A 2 -39.26 -7.89 -23.10
C SER A 2 -39.45 -6.39 -23.32
N PHE A 3 -38.42 -5.59 -23.02
CA PHE A 3 -38.40 -4.16 -23.31
C PHE A 3 -37.91 -3.95 -24.74
N GLY A 4 -38.86 -3.67 -25.64
CA GLY A 4 -38.57 -3.31 -27.02
C GLY A 4 -39.73 -2.51 -27.61
N LYS A 5 -39.51 -1.20 -27.75
CA LYS A 5 -40.16 -0.20 -28.64
C LYS A 5 -40.50 1.08 -27.87
N LEU A 6 -39.79 2.16 -28.22
CA LEU A 6 -40.37 3.42 -28.73
C LEU A 6 -39.25 4.45 -28.90
N ILE A 7 -38.54 4.34 -30.03
CA ILE A 7 -37.90 5.47 -30.68
C ILE A 7 -38.68 5.66 -31.98
N SER A 8 -39.47 6.73 -32.06
CA SER A 8 -40.02 7.26 -33.30
C SER A 8 -40.33 8.74 -33.13
N ALA A 9 -40.10 9.48 -34.21
CA ALA A 9 -40.42 10.88 -34.47
C ALA A 9 -39.42 11.96 -34.01
N LYS A 10 -38.41 12.23 -34.87
CA LYS A 10 -38.31 13.48 -35.66
C LYS A 10 -37.08 13.49 -36.59
N GLU A 11 -37.32 13.30 -37.89
CA GLU A 11 -36.52 13.86 -39.00
C GLU A 11 -37.00 15.31 -39.31
N PRO A 12 -36.42 16.07 -40.25
CA PRO A 12 -35.00 16.31 -40.55
C PRO A 12 -34.71 17.83 -40.73
N LEU A 13 -33.72 18.39 -40.03
CA LEU A 13 -33.28 19.79 -40.25
C LEU A 13 -31.76 19.91 -40.49
N SER A 14 -31.15 18.86 -41.09
CA SER A 14 -29.70 18.76 -41.23
C SER A 14 -29.19 18.60 -42.66
N ARG A 15 -30.07 18.63 -43.68
CA ARG A 15 -29.65 18.54 -45.09
C ARG A 15 -29.56 19.88 -45.84
N GLU A 16 -30.31 20.92 -45.45
CA GLU A 16 -30.19 22.24 -46.10
C GLU A 16 -29.00 23.08 -45.58
N ILE A 17 -28.58 22.88 -44.32
CA ILE A 17 -27.40 23.60 -43.77
C ILE A 17 -26.08 22.99 -44.27
N ALA A 18 -26.08 21.70 -44.63
CA ALA A 18 -24.88 20.99 -45.10
C ALA A 18 -24.56 21.21 -46.60
N GLN A 19 -25.47 21.85 -47.34
CA GLN A 19 -25.29 22.17 -48.77
C GLN A 19 -24.92 23.64 -48.98
N GLY A 20 -25.45 24.58 -48.16
CA GLY A 20 -25.05 25.99 -48.17
C GLY A 20 -23.65 26.32 -47.63
N TYR A 21 -22.96 25.32 -47.05
CA TYR A 21 -21.56 25.43 -46.60
C TYR A 21 -20.56 24.72 -47.52
N ARG A 22 -21.02 23.90 -48.48
CA ARG A 22 -20.14 23.19 -49.42
C ARG A 22 -19.83 24.00 -50.68
N ASP A 23 -20.70 24.92 -51.08
CA ASP A 23 -20.51 25.76 -52.27
C ASP A 23 -19.71 27.06 -52.00
N ARG A 24 -19.12 27.21 -50.80
CA ARG A 24 -18.26 28.35 -50.44
C ARG A 24 -16.78 28.01 -50.22
N CYS A 25 -16.36 26.82 -50.64
CA CYS A 25 -14.95 26.37 -50.54
C CYS A 25 -14.38 25.84 -51.86
N THR A 26 -14.76 26.42 -53.00
CA THR A 26 -14.07 26.18 -54.28
C THR A 26 -13.75 27.52 -54.94
N ASN A 27 -12.76 28.19 -54.37
CA ASN A 27 -11.86 29.10 -55.10
C ASN A 27 -10.52 29.06 -54.37
N HIS A 28 -9.84 27.92 -54.46
CA HIS A 28 -8.39 27.88 -54.24
C HIS A 28 -7.75 28.61 -55.40
N MET A 29 -7.46 29.90 -55.23
CA MET A 29 -6.33 30.49 -55.93
C MET A 29 -5.09 29.92 -55.25
N SER A 30 -4.48 28.90 -55.88
CA SER A 30 -3.16 28.44 -55.49
C SER A 30 -2.19 29.63 -55.57
N VAL A 31 -1.44 29.84 -54.49
CA VAL A 31 -0.39 30.87 -54.48
C VAL A 31 0.69 30.41 -55.48
N PRO A 32 1.06 31.21 -56.50
CA PRO A 32 2.14 30.84 -57.42
C PRO A 32 3.42 30.58 -56.63
N GLU A 33 4.23 29.58 -57.02
CA GLU A 33 5.48 29.23 -56.32
C GLU A 33 6.41 30.44 -56.09
N SER A 34 6.32 31.48 -56.92
CA SER A 34 7.06 32.74 -56.78
C SER A 34 6.71 33.57 -55.53
N PHE A 35 5.65 33.23 -54.79
CA PHE A 35 5.21 33.92 -53.58
C PHE A 35 5.36 33.09 -52.30
N GLN A 36 5.83 31.84 -52.39
CA GLN A 36 6.10 31.00 -51.22
C GLN A 36 7.46 31.35 -50.61
N ARG A 37 7.50 31.54 -49.28
CA ARG A 37 8.78 31.76 -48.59
C ARG A 37 9.54 30.45 -48.46
N LYS A 38 10.75 30.42 -48.98
CA LYS A 38 11.65 29.26 -48.93
C LYS A 38 12.36 29.19 -47.59
N ILE A 39 12.23 28.06 -46.90
CA ILE A 39 12.82 27.86 -45.57
C ILE A 39 13.80 26.68 -45.60
N LEU A 40 15.01 26.91 -45.12
CA LEU A 40 16.01 25.87 -44.87
C LEU A 40 16.08 25.60 -43.36
N ILE A 41 16.08 24.32 -42.96
CA ILE A 41 16.24 23.93 -41.55
C ILE A 41 17.60 23.23 -41.38
N VAL A 42 18.38 23.65 -40.38
CA VAL A 42 19.71 23.12 -40.09
C VAL A 42 19.67 22.46 -38.71
N SER A 43 19.71 21.13 -38.67
CA SER A 43 19.75 20.30 -37.47
C SER A 43 20.13 18.87 -37.83
N SER A 44 21.05 18.28 -37.08
CA SER A 44 21.37 16.84 -37.15
C SER A 44 20.27 15.98 -36.50
N HIS A 45 19.33 16.57 -35.76
CA HIS A 45 18.24 15.88 -35.06
C HIS A 45 16.99 15.72 -35.96
N PRO A 46 16.63 14.49 -36.39
CA PRO A 46 15.56 14.28 -37.37
C PRO A 46 14.15 14.67 -36.91
N LEU A 47 13.91 14.65 -35.58
CA LEU A 47 12.61 14.99 -34.99
C LEU A 47 12.42 16.51 -34.88
N PHE A 48 13.49 17.27 -34.67
CA PHE A 48 13.47 18.73 -34.62
C PHE A 48 12.96 19.30 -35.95
N GLY A 49 13.62 18.92 -37.06
CA GLY A 49 13.24 19.41 -38.39
C GLY A 49 11.82 19.02 -38.80
N LYS A 50 11.39 17.79 -38.51
CA LYS A 50 10.00 17.34 -38.78
C LYS A 50 8.97 18.10 -37.93
N GLY A 51 9.29 18.42 -36.68
CA GLY A 51 8.44 19.19 -35.78
C GLY A 51 8.25 20.64 -36.27
N ILE A 52 9.36 21.32 -36.59
CA ILE A 52 9.33 22.69 -37.12
C ILE A 52 8.62 22.75 -38.47
N LYS A 53 8.88 21.81 -39.38
CA LYS A 53 8.18 21.72 -40.67
C LYS A 53 6.66 21.62 -40.48
N ARG A 54 6.18 20.71 -39.63
CA ARG A 54 4.74 20.57 -39.32
C ARG A 54 4.16 21.83 -38.68
N LEU A 55 4.91 22.50 -37.79
CA LEU A 55 4.46 23.74 -37.15
C LEU A 55 4.30 24.87 -38.17
N LEU A 56 5.25 25.03 -39.09
CA LEU A 56 5.22 26.06 -40.12
C LEU A 56 4.11 25.79 -41.14
N GLU A 57 3.96 24.56 -41.60
CA GLU A 57 2.91 24.14 -42.52
C GLU A 57 1.51 24.29 -41.89
N SER A 58 1.32 23.88 -40.63
CA SER A 58 0.03 24.02 -39.94
C SER A 58 -0.38 25.47 -39.68
N ARG A 59 0.59 26.37 -39.46
CA ARG A 59 0.32 27.77 -39.12
C ARG A 59 0.20 28.67 -40.35
N PHE A 60 0.97 28.41 -41.40
CA PHE A 60 1.09 29.29 -42.57
C PHE A 60 0.63 28.63 -43.89
N GLY A 61 0.25 27.34 -43.88
CA GLY A 61 -0.34 26.66 -45.03
C GLY A 61 0.54 26.71 -46.28
N GLU A 62 -0.08 26.99 -47.44
CA GLU A 62 0.57 27.06 -48.75
C GLU A 62 1.51 28.29 -48.93
N GLY A 63 1.65 29.16 -47.91
CA GLY A 63 2.51 30.35 -47.99
C GLY A 63 3.99 30.11 -47.66
N VAL A 64 4.35 28.88 -47.28
CA VAL A 64 5.70 28.50 -46.83
C VAL A 64 6.11 27.20 -47.50
N ASN A 65 7.36 27.13 -47.96
CA ASN A 65 7.94 25.92 -48.54
C ASN A 65 9.27 25.58 -47.83
N VAL A 66 9.33 24.43 -47.16
CA VAL A 66 10.58 23.94 -46.55
C VAL A 66 11.41 23.25 -47.63
N VAL A 67 12.38 23.97 -48.17
CA VAL A 67 13.19 23.58 -49.34
C VAL A 67 14.29 22.57 -49.02
N GLY A 68 14.67 22.42 -47.74
CA GLY A 68 15.68 21.46 -47.32
C GLY A 68 15.80 21.31 -45.81
N MET A 69 16.33 20.17 -45.39
CA MET A 69 16.77 19.90 -44.02
C MET A 69 18.18 19.32 -44.09
N VAL A 70 19.14 19.97 -43.46
CA VAL A 70 20.57 19.63 -43.54
C VAL A 70 21.13 19.42 -42.13
N ALA A 71 22.16 18.58 -42.00
CA ALA A 71 22.63 18.09 -40.70
C ALA A 71 23.96 18.71 -40.24
N SER A 72 24.67 19.42 -41.12
CA SER A 72 25.99 20.02 -40.83
C SER A 72 26.11 21.46 -41.35
N VAL A 73 27.13 22.18 -40.86
CA VAL A 73 27.44 23.56 -41.28
C VAL A 73 27.87 23.60 -42.75
N GLU A 74 28.66 22.62 -43.21
CA GLU A 74 29.12 22.51 -44.59
C GLU A 74 27.94 22.31 -45.56
N GLU A 75 27.02 21.41 -45.22
CA GLU A 75 25.82 21.16 -46.02
C GLU A 75 24.91 22.39 -46.04
N ALA A 76 24.80 23.10 -44.92
CA ALA A 76 24.01 24.33 -44.84
C ALA A 76 24.58 25.42 -45.76
N ILE A 77 25.89 25.63 -45.78
CA ILE A 77 26.52 26.62 -46.67
C ILE A 77 26.32 26.25 -48.15
N ALA A 78 26.49 24.97 -48.51
CA ALA A 78 26.24 24.49 -49.87
C ALA A 78 24.76 24.66 -50.29
N ALA A 79 23.83 24.39 -49.37
CA ALA A 79 22.40 24.56 -49.57
C ALA A 79 22.00 26.04 -49.71
N LEU A 80 22.67 26.96 -49.02
CA LEU A 80 22.43 28.40 -49.14
C LEU A 80 22.74 28.91 -50.55
N MET A 81 23.85 28.48 -51.15
CA MET A 81 24.26 28.89 -52.50
C MET A 81 23.40 28.29 -53.61
N THR A 82 22.77 27.15 -53.36
CA THR A 82 21.98 26.43 -54.37
C THR A 82 20.48 26.73 -54.26
N LEU A 83 19.93 26.67 -53.05
CA LEU A 83 18.48 26.74 -52.82
C LEU A 83 17.97 28.17 -52.61
N HIS A 84 18.84 29.12 -52.30
CA HIS A 84 18.52 30.53 -52.07
C HIS A 84 17.30 30.73 -51.14
N PRO A 85 17.35 30.25 -49.88
CA PRO A 85 16.22 30.36 -48.97
C PRO A 85 16.00 31.80 -48.47
N ASP A 86 14.76 32.14 -48.13
CA ASP A 86 14.40 33.43 -47.52
C ASP A 86 14.63 33.44 -45.99
N LEU A 87 14.58 32.26 -45.36
CA LEU A 87 14.72 32.06 -43.93
C LEU A 87 15.49 30.77 -43.64
N VAL A 88 16.42 30.84 -42.69
CA VAL A 88 17.15 29.69 -42.17
C VAL A 88 16.80 29.50 -40.71
N VAL A 89 16.36 28.30 -40.34
CA VAL A 89 16.08 27.92 -38.95
C VAL A 89 17.18 26.98 -38.49
N VAL A 90 17.93 27.38 -37.48
CA VAL A 90 19.05 26.59 -36.94
C VAL A 90 18.69 26.11 -35.55
N ASP A 91 18.88 24.81 -35.32
CA ASP A 91 18.81 24.20 -34.00
C ASP A 91 20.02 24.66 -33.18
N TYR A 92 19.74 25.47 -32.16
CA TYR A 92 20.75 26.11 -31.33
C TYR A 92 21.37 25.14 -30.32
N ASP A 93 20.69 24.05 -29.98
CA ASP A 93 21.17 23.08 -28.99
C ASP A 93 21.99 21.95 -29.63
N ASP A 94 22.17 21.97 -30.96
CA ASP A 94 22.82 20.92 -31.71
C ASP A 94 24.35 21.10 -31.76
N GLY A 95 25.08 20.21 -31.07
CA GLY A 95 26.54 20.24 -31.03
C GLY A 95 27.23 19.94 -32.37
N ALA A 96 26.53 19.32 -33.34
CA ALA A 96 27.07 19.08 -34.68
C ALA A 96 27.01 20.33 -35.56
N VAL A 97 26.19 21.32 -35.19
CA VAL A 97 26.05 22.60 -35.88
C VAL A 97 26.75 23.66 -35.03
N ASN A 98 28.08 23.75 -35.16
CA ASN A 98 28.92 24.63 -34.34
C ASN A 98 28.48 26.12 -34.48
N ARG A 99 27.97 26.68 -33.38
CA ARG A 99 27.39 28.04 -33.27
C ARG A 99 28.31 29.14 -33.80
N GLU A 100 29.55 29.15 -33.35
CA GLU A 100 30.50 30.23 -33.63
C GLU A 100 31.01 30.14 -35.07
N GLU A 101 31.24 28.92 -35.54
CA GLU A 101 31.68 28.65 -36.90
C GLU A 101 30.58 28.93 -37.93
N PHE A 102 29.32 28.56 -37.63
CA PHE A 102 28.19 28.88 -38.49
C PHE A 102 28.01 30.39 -38.60
N LEU A 103 27.97 31.13 -37.49
CA LEU A 103 27.80 32.59 -37.53
C LEU A 103 28.99 33.32 -38.17
N ALA A 104 30.23 32.89 -37.92
CA ALA A 104 31.43 33.49 -38.51
C ALA A 104 31.46 33.34 -40.04
N ARG A 105 31.20 32.12 -40.56
CA ARG A 105 31.14 31.86 -42.00
C ARG A 105 29.87 32.44 -42.65
N PHE A 106 28.80 32.60 -41.89
CA PHE A 106 27.54 33.17 -42.36
C PHE A 106 27.64 34.68 -42.66
N VAL A 107 28.49 35.42 -41.92
CA VAL A 107 28.69 36.87 -42.08
C VAL A 107 29.40 37.24 -43.40
N GLU A 108 30.14 36.30 -44.00
CA GLU A 108 30.93 36.52 -45.24
C GLU A 108 30.09 36.51 -46.53
N SER A 109 28.81 36.13 -46.51
CA SER A 109 27.97 36.03 -47.73
C SER A 109 27.32 37.36 -48.15
N GLU A 110 27.18 37.63 -49.45
CA GLU A 110 26.68 38.92 -50.00
C GLU A 110 25.15 39.06 -50.08
N HIS A 111 24.36 38.02 -49.79
CA HIS A 111 22.89 38.03 -49.94
C HIS A 111 22.12 38.31 -48.63
N ARG A 112 20.89 38.85 -48.78
CA ARG A 112 20.02 39.24 -47.66
C ARG A 112 19.23 38.02 -47.15
N LEU A 113 19.68 37.43 -46.05
CA LEU A 113 19.11 36.23 -45.42
C LEU A 113 18.65 36.51 -43.98
N ARG A 114 17.52 35.94 -43.57
CA ARG A 114 17.09 35.93 -42.14
C ARG A 114 17.45 34.60 -41.51
N VAL A 115 18.01 34.65 -40.29
CA VAL A 115 18.35 33.46 -39.51
C VAL A 115 17.63 33.50 -38.18
N VAL A 116 17.01 32.38 -37.82
CA VAL A 116 16.35 32.17 -36.54
C VAL A 116 17.05 31.02 -35.84
N LEU A 117 17.61 31.31 -34.67
CA LEU A 117 18.19 30.31 -33.79
C LEU A 117 17.13 29.86 -32.78
N LEU A 118 16.87 28.55 -32.70
CA LEU A 118 15.86 27.97 -31.82
C LEU A 118 16.50 26.99 -30.85
N SER A 119 16.34 27.24 -29.55
CA SER A 119 16.70 26.29 -28.47
C SER A 119 15.44 25.63 -27.92
N LEU A 120 15.50 24.32 -27.68
CA LEU A 120 14.47 23.53 -27.01
C LEU A 120 14.75 23.28 -25.53
N LYS A 121 16.01 23.42 -25.08
CA LYS A 121 16.40 23.20 -23.67
C LYS A 121 15.93 24.31 -22.71
N GLU A 122 15.72 25.54 -23.18
CA GLU A 122 15.28 26.67 -22.35
C GLU A 122 13.76 26.95 -22.38
N GLY A 123 12.94 25.97 -22.74
CA GLY A 123 11.48 26.10 -22.59
C GLY A 123 10.83 27.13 -23.51
N GLY A 124 11.35 27.33 -24.73
CA GLY A 124 10.63 27.93 -25.86
C GLY A 124 10.23 29.41 -25.73
N SER A 125 10.76 30.15 -24.75
CA SER A 125 10.44 31.59 -24.55
C SER A 125 11.49 32.56 -25.10
N ASN A 126 12.67 32.07 -25.53
CA ASN A 126 13.69 32.87 -26.21
C ASN A 126 13.94 32.32 -27.62
N ALA A 127 13.19 32.82 -28.61
CA ALA A 127 13.56 32.68 -30.02
C ALA A 127 14.31 33.96 -30.45
N ILE A 128 15.57 33.84 -30.84
CA ILE A 128 16.37 34.99 -31.29
C ILE A 128 16.20 35.10 -32.81
N VAL A 129 15.66 36.23 -33.27
CA VAL A 129 15.46 36.53 -34.69
C VAL A 129 16.50 37.57 -35.11
N TYR A 130 17.38 37.23 -36.04
CA TYR A 130 18.36 38.16 -36.61
C TYR A 130 17.87 38.72 -37.95
N ASP A 131 17.93 40.04 -38.12
CA ASP A 131 17.70 40.72 -39.40
C ASP A 131 18.94 41.57 -39.72
N ARG A 132 19.66 41.24 -40.80
CA ARG A 132 20.89 41.97 -41.16
C ARG A 132 20.51 43.36 -41.69
N ARG A 133 20.90 44.40 -40.95
CA ARG A 133 21.23 45.71 -41.53
C ARG A 133 22.73 45.94 -41.33
N THR A 134 23.38 46.34 -42.41
CA THR A 134 24.81 46.57 -42.58
C THR A 134 25.49 47.14 -41.33
N MET A 135 26.25 46.33 -40.61
CA MET A 135 27.16 46.78 -39.56
C MET A 135 28.55 46.20 -39.81
N ALA A 136 29.58 47.04 -39.67
CA ALA A 136 30.97 46.63 -39.76
C ALA A 136 31.42 46.01 -38.42
N ALA A 137 32.34 45.04 -38.48
CA ALA A 137 32.80 44.27 -37.31
C ALA A 137 33.34 45.15 -36.16
N SER A 138 33.85 46.35 -36.46
CA SER A 138 34.34 47.31 -35.47
C SER A 138 33.25 48.01 -34.65
N GLN A 139 31.98 47.93 -35.05
CA GLN A 139 30.85 48.57 -34.34
C GLN A 139 30.14 47.61 -33.36
N VAL A 140 30.57 46.35 -33.29
CA VAL A 140 29.94 45.31 -32.48
C VAL A 140 30.29 45.46 -30.99
N GLU A 141 31.50 45.89 -30.66
CA GLU A 141 31.93 46.11 -29.27
C GLU A 141 31.29 47.35 -28.62
N ASP A 142 31.08 48.42 -29.39
CA ASP A 142 30.38 49.61 -28.91
C ASP A 142 28.87 49.36 -28.75
N TRP A 143 28.28 48.57 -29.64
CA TRP A 143 26.89 48.14 -29.52
C TRP A 143 26.64 47.22 -28.31
N LEU A 144 27.57 46.31 -27.99
CA LEU A 144 27.50 45.46 -26.79
C LEU A 144 27.54 46.28 -25.48
N LYS A 145 28.26 47.41 -25.46
CA LYS A 145 28.28 48.33 -24.32
C LYS A 145 26.98 49.12 -24.16
N GLU A 146 26.42 49.66 -25.24
CA GLU A 146 25.11 50.35 -25.20
C GLU A 146 23.97 49.40 -24.81
N TRP A 147 24.07 48.12 -25.16
CA TRP A 147 23.05 47.12 -24.85
C TRP A 147 23.00 46.73 -23.36
N ALA A 148 24.13 46.77 -22.65
CA ALA A 148 24.17 46.57 -21.20
C ALA A 148 23.40 47.67 -20.44
N ASP A 149 23.41 48.90 -20.95
CA ASP A 149 22.72 50.05 -20.36
C ASP A 149 21.22 50.14 -20.75
N GLN A 150 20.81 49.58 -21.89
CA GLN A 150 19.40 49.60 -22.35
C GLN A 150 18.50 48.52 -21.74
N GLY A 151 19.06 47.58 -20.97
CA GLY A 151 18.31 46.55 -20.24
C GLY A 151 17.26 47.09 -19.26
N SER A 152 17.35 48.37 -18.84
CA SER A 152 16.36 49.01 -17.97
C SER A 152 15.22 49.73 -18.73
N ALA A 153 15.35 49.98 -20.03
CA ALA A 153 14.37 50.76 -20.81
C ALA A 153 13.40 49.89 -21.62
N LEU A 154 13.80 48.66 -21.96
CA LEU A 154 13.04 47.74 -22.81
C LEU A 154 11.84 47.06 -22.13
N SER A 155 11.56 47.36 -20.85
CA SER A 155 10.34 46.91 -20.17
C SER A 155 9.09 47.73 -20.56
N SER A 156 9.26 48.85 -21.28
CA SER A 156 8.17 49.82 -21.53
C SER A 156 7.49 49.71 -22.90
N ILE A 157 8.07 48.99 -23.88
CA ILE A 157 7.60 49.02 -25.29
C ILE A 157 6.80 47.76 -25.70
N ILE A 158 6.78 46.68 -24.90
CA ILE A 158 6.05 45.43 -25.22
C ILE A 158 4.51 45.57 -25.00
N SER A 159 4.01 46.76 -24.69
CA SER A 159 2.60 47.02 -24.32
C SER A 159 1.64 47.36 -25.49
N MET A 160 1.96 47.04 -26.75
CA MET A 160 1.07 47.34 -27.90
C MET A 160 0.72 46.13 -28.79
N GLY A 161 0.54 44.95 -28.18
CA GLY A 161 -0.30 43.88 -28.74
C GLY A 161 -1.59 43.80 -27.92
N LYS A 162 -2.75 43.53 -28.55
CA LYS A 162 -4.04 43.33 -27.85
C LYS A 162 -3.81 42.54 -26.56
N PRO A 163 -4.36 42.98 -25.42
CA PRO A 163 -4.07 42.34 -24.16
C PRO A 163 -4.50 40.88 -24.27
N ILE A 164 -3.53 39.97 -24.29
CA ILE A 164 -3.71 38.69 -23.63
C ILE A 164 -4.26 39.10 -22.28
N VAL A 165 -5.46 38.65 -21.93
CA VAL A 165 -6.07 38.96 -20.64
C VAL A 165 -5.15 38.36 -19.59
N GLN A 166 -4.13 39.11 -19.21
CA GLN A 166 -3.34 38.94 -18.03
C GLN A 166 -4.38 39.21 -16.94
N ARG A 167 -5.10 38.15 -16.52
CA ARG A 167 -5.86 38.19 -15.28
C ARG A 167 -4.92 38.87 -14.29
N SER A 168 -5.33 40.01 -13.75
CA SER A 168 -4.44 40.80 -12.91
C SER A 168 -3.78 39.86 -11.91
N LYS A 169 -2.48 40.01 -11.64
CA LYS A 169 -1.79 39.16 -10.64
C LYS A 169 -2.61 39.07 -9.34
N PHE A 170 -3.32 40.14 -9.01
CA PHE A 170 -4.33 40.21 -7.96
C PHE A 170 -5.52 39.24 -8.14
N LEU A 171 -6.17 39.19 -9.30
CA LEU A 171 -7.25 38.23 -9.62
C LEU A 171 -6.77 36.78 -9.64
N GLN A 172 -5.55 36.51 -10.12
CA GLN A 172 -4.95 35.18 -10.11
C GLN A 172 -4.60 34.74 -8.69
N MET A 173 -3.98 35.62 -7.90
CA MET A 173 -3.69 35.40 -6.48
C MET A 173 -4.97 35.20 -5.67
N LYS A 174 -6.02 36.00 -5.91
CA LYS A 174 -7.34 35.84 -5.28
C LYS A 174 -7.99 34.50 -5.61
N ASN A 175 -7.93 34.05 -6.87
CA ASN A 175 -8.48 32.75 -7.24
C ASN A 175 -7.68 31.58 -6.64
N ASN A 176 -6.35 31.69 -6.58
CA ASN A 176 -5.50 30.69 -5.93
C ASN A 176 -5.80 30.62 -4.42
N LEU A 177 -6.00 31.76 -3.76
CA LEU A 177 -6.40 31.83 -2.35
C LEU A 177 -7.77 31.21 -2.11
N ILE A 178 -8.75 31.45 -2.99
CA ILE A 178 -10.09 30.84 -2.90
C ILE A 178 -10.00 29.32 -3.04
N HIS A 179 -9.22 28.82 -4.00
CA HIS A 179 -9.07 27.37 -4.18
C HIS A 179 -8.28 26.71 -3.07
N GLY A 180 -7.22 27.36 -2.57
CA GLY A 180 -6.46 26.88 -1.41
C GLY A 180 -7.32 26.81 -0.16
N PHE A 181 -8.06 27.87 0.15
CA PHE A 181 -9.00 27.89 1.28
C PHE A 181 -10.12 26.86 1.11
N GLY A 182 -10.70 26.75 -0.09
CA GLY A 182 -11.74 25.77 -0.40
C GLY A 182 -11.25 24.33 -0.23
N ALA A 183 -10.04 24.01 -0.67
CA ALA A 183 -9.44 22.70 -0.49
C ALA A 183 -9.18 22.40 1.00
N LEU A 184 -8.67 23.36 1.76
CA LEU A 184 -8.47 23.21 3.20
C LEU A 184 -9.77 22.96 3.96
N VAL A 185 -10.82 23.73 3.67
CA VAL A 185 -12.15 23.52 4.25
C VAL A 185 -12.70 22.14 3.88
N PHE A 186 -12.52 21.71 2.63
CA PHE A 186 -12.95 20.39 2.17
C PHE A 186 -12.22 19.26 2.90
N VAL A 187 -10.90 19.35 3.04
CA VAL A 187 -10.08 18.41 3.82
C VAL A 187 -10.51 18.40 5.29
N PHE A 188 -10.78 19.57 5.88
CA PHE A 188 -11.23 19.67 7.26
C PHE A 188 -12.59 18.97 7.47
N ILE A 189 -13.56 19.21 6.59
CA ILE A 189 -14.88 18.56 6.63
C ILE A 189 -14.71 17.04 6.48
N MET A 190 -13.92 16.58 5.50
CA MET A 190 -13.65 15.16 5.29
C MET A 190 -12.95 14.52 6.49
N THR A 191 -12.02 15.23 7.12
CA THR A 191 -11.35 14.78 8.35
C THR A 191 -12.36 14.65 9.48
N ALA A 192 -13.20 15.66 9.70
CA ALA A 192 -14.22 15.64 10.75
C ALA A 192 -15.22 14.48 10.56
N ILE A 193 -15.66 14.24 9.31
CA ILE A 193 -16.50 13.09 8.97
C ILE A 193 -15.74 11.78 9.24
N GLY A 194 -14.49 11.68 8.80
CA GLY A 194 -13.65 10.51 9.04
C GLY A 194 -13.48 10.20 10.52
N LEU A 195 -13.24 11.22 11.36
CA LEU A 195 -13.13 11.08 12.80
C LEU A 195 -14.45 10.66 13.47
N LEU A 196 -15.59 11.14 12.98
CA LEU A 196 -16.90 10.71 13.45
C LEU A 196 -17.17 9.23 13.11
N VAL A 197 -16.78 8.79 11.91
CA VAL A 197 -16.94 7.39 11.47
C VAL A 197 -15.98 6.46 12.21
N LEU A 198 -14.73 6.88 12.40
CA LEU A 198 -13.64 6.07 12.98
C LEU A 198 -13.61 6.14 14.52
N ARG A 199 -14.77 6.22 15.16
CA ARG A 199 -14.83 6.16 16.62
C ARG A 199 -14.28 4.80 17.07
N THR A 200 -13.16 4.82 17.78
CA THR A 200 -12.37 3.62 18.14
C THR A 200 -13.17 2.58 18.91
N ASP A 201 -14.16 3.01 19.68
CA ASP A 201 -15.04 2.16 20.49
C ASP A 201 -15.87 1.18 19.64
N ILE A 202 -16.01 1.44 18.32
CA ILE A 202 -16.75 0.58 17.39
C ILE A 202 -15.85 -0.54 16.82
N LEU A 203 -14.54 -0.31 16.73
CA LEU A 203 -13.62 -1.17 15.97
C LEU A 203 -12.86 -2.18 16.82
N LEU A 204 -12.61 -1.86 18.09
CA LEU A 204 -11.88 -2.72 19.00
C LEU A 204 -12.84 -3.33 20.03
N PRO A 205 -12.66 -4.61 20.41
CA PRO A 205 -13.47 -5.19 21.48
C PRO A 205 -13.13 -4.51 22.80
N GLU A 206 -13.87 -4.83 23.86
CA GLU A 206 -13.64 -4.19 25.16
C GLU A 206 -12.18 -4.29 25.62
N GLN A 207 -11.73 -3.25 26.32
CA GLN A 207 -10.40 -3.21 26.90
C GLN A 207 -10.42 -3.96 28.24
N ALA A 208 -9.70 -5.10 28.33
CA ALA A 208 -9.73 -5.98 29.50
C ALA A 208 -8.35 -6.30 30.10
N SER A 209 -7.30 -5.57 29.72
CA SER A 209 -5.97 -5.68 30.35
C SER A 209 -5.30 -4.31 30.53
N LEU A 210 -4.34 -4.23 31.47
CA LEU A 210 -3.51 -3.03 31.61
C LEU A 210 -2.61 -2.80 30.38
N GLN A 211 -2.20 -3.87 29.69
CA GLN A 211 -1.41 -3.79 28.46
C GLN A 211 -2.22 -3.18 27.30
N ALA A 212 -3.53 -3.35 27.30
CA ALA A 212 -4.42 -2.81 26.27
C ALA A 212 -4.52 -1.27 26.33
N VAL A 213 -4.35 -0.64 27.49
CA VAL A 213 -4.44 0.82 27.66
C VAL A 213 -3.45 1.59 26.77
N PRO A 214 -2.11 1.38 26.85
CA PRO A 214 -1.17 2.10 26.00
C PRO A 214 -1.34 1.75 24.51
N ILE A 215 -1.77 0.52 24.20
CA ILE A 215 -2.01 0.06 22.83
C ILE A 215 -3.20 0.82 22.23
N ASP A 216 -4.35 0.85 22.90
CA ASP A 216 -5.56 1.52 22.41
C ASP A 216 -5.34 3.03 22.28
N ASN A 217 -4.58 3.65 23.19
CA ASN A 217 -4.19 5.06 23.06
C ASN A 217 -3.36 5.32 21.79
N LEU A 218 -2.42 4.42 21.50
CA LEU A 218 -1.58 4.50 20.30
C LEU A 218 -2.42 4.26 19.04
N PHE A 219 -3.32 3.27 19.03
CA PHE A 219 -4.26 3.05 17.94
C PHE A 219 -5.14 4.28 17.70
N GLY A 220 -5.71 4.86 18.75
CA GLY A 220 -6.52 6.08 18.63
C GLY A 220 -5.75 7.25 18.05
N LEU A 221 -4.47 7.42 18.41
CA LEU A 221 -3.60 8.42 17.81
C LEU A 221 -3.36 8.15 16.31
N HIS A 222 -3.06 6.91 15.95
CA HIS A 222 -2.87 6.50 14.55
C HIS A 222 -4.13 6.73 13.72
N PHE A 223 -5.30 6.29 14.20
CA PHE A 223 -6.56 6.47 13.49
C PHE A 223 -6.88 7.94 13.22
N ARG A 224 -6.66 8.83 14.22
CA ARG A 224 -6.84 10.28 14.02
C ARG A 224 -5.92 10.84 12.94
N LEU A 225 -4.64 10.45 12.98
CA LEU A 225 -3.66 10.90 11.99
C LEU A 225 -3.97 10.35 10.59
N ILE A 226 -4.27 9.06 10.48
CA ILE A 226 -4.61 8.41 9.20
C ILE A 226 -5.88 9.02 8.62
N ALA A 227 -6.91 9.30 9.44
CA ALA A 227 -8.11 9.99 8.99
C ALA A 227 -7.79 11.35 8.36
N PHE A 228 -6.92 12.13 9.02
CA PHE A 228 -6.45 13.41 8.50
C PHE A 228 -5.63 13.25 7.21
N LEU A 229 -4.66 12.35 7.17
CA LEU A 229 -3.81 12.14 5.98
C LEU A 229 -4.62 11.61 4.79
N PHE A 230 -5.55 10.69 5.04
CA PHE A 230 -6.48 10.19 4.04
C PHE A 230 -7.35 11.33 3.49
N ALA A 231 -7.94 12.14 4.36
CA ALA A 231 -8.70 13.31 3.96
C ALA A 231 -7.85 14.35 3.21
N LEU A 232 -6.59 14.55 3.60
CA LEU A 232 -5.65 15.43 2.91
C LEU A 232 -5.39 14.95 1.48
N ILE A 233 -5.05 13.68 1.31
CA ILE A 233 -4.71 13.11 -0.01
C ILE A 233 -5.97 12.98 -0.87
N VAL A 234 -6.95 12.21 -0.41
CA VAL A 234 -8.18 11.92 -1.17
C VAL A 234 -9.00 13.18 -1.35
N GLY A 235 -9.10 14.01 -0.30
CA GLY A 235 -9.82 15.27 -0.38
C GLY A 235 -9.20 16.23 -1.39
N THR A 236 -7.87 16.35 -1.43
CA THR A 236 -7.20 17.18 -2.44
C THR A 236 -7.38 16.63 -3.85
N ILE A 237 -7.32 15.30 -4.04
CA ILE A 237 -7.60 14.66 -5.34
C ILE A 237 -9.04 14.95 -5.78
N LEU A 238 -10.02 14.71 -4.91
CA LEU A 238 -11.44 14.97 -5.20
C LEU A 238 -11.70 16.45 -5.49
N TYR A 239 -11.14 17.34 -4.67
CA TYR A 239 -11.20 18.78 -4.91
C TYR A 239 -10.65 19.13 -6.30
N SER A 240 -9.52 18.54 -6.67
CA SER A 240 -8.89 18.80 -7.97
C SER A 240 -9.73 18.29 -9.14
N VAL A 241 -10.28 17.08 -9.03
CA VAL A 241 -11.18 16.50 -10.04
C VAL A 241 -12.46 17.33 -10.19
N ILE A 242 -12.97 17.94 -9.13
CA ILE A 242 -14.22 18.74 -9.18
C ILE A 242 -13.96 20.14 -9.72
N PHE A 243 -12.96 20.84 -9.19
CA PHE A 243 -12.76 22.27 -9.44
C PHE A 243 -11.78 22.60 -10.56
N PHE A 244 -10.82 21.71 -10.86
CA PHE A 244 -9.84 21.88 -11.94
C PHE A 244 -10.18 21.03 -13.19
N ARG A 245 -11.39 20.49 -13.27
CA ARG A 245 -11.87 19.79 -14.48
C ARG A 245 -11.94 20.73 -15.68
N ARG A 246 -11.46 20.27 -16.83
CA ARG A 246 -11.62 20.96 -18.12
C ARG A 246 -13.10 21.25 -18.40
N LYS A 247 -13.43 22.52 -18.68
CA LYS A 247 -14.80 22.95 -19.01
C LYS A 247 -15.11 22.67 -20.49
N LYS A 248 -16.40 22.49 -20.80
CA LYS A 248 -16.84 22.27 -22.19
C LYS A 248 -16.45 23.48 -23.05
N GLY A 249 -15.72 23.24 -24.14
CA GLY A 249 -15.26 24.28 -25.06
C GLY A 249 -13.94 24.97 -24.66
N ASP A 250 -13.35 24.63 -23.51
CA ASP A 250 -12.02 25.09 -23.14
C ASP A 250 -10.96 24.32 -23.96
N ILE A 251 -10.14 25.02 -24.73
CA ILE A 251 -9.04 24.47 -25.54
C ILE A 251 -7.68 25.01 -25.08
N THR A 252 -7.64 25.71 -23.96
CA THR A 252 -6.41 26.29 -23.42
C THR A 252 -5.62 25.27 -22.61
N ASP A 253 -4.29 25.39 -22.64
CA ASP A 253 -3.41 24.58 -21.80
C ASP A 253 -3.35 25.13 -20.38
N ALA A 254 -3.15 24.23 -19.41
CA ALA A 254 -2.89 24.61 -18.03
C ALA A 254 -1.51 25.27 -17.88
N VAL A 255 -1.32 26.01 -16.78
CA VAL A 255 0.00 26.57 -16.44
C VAL A 255 0.99 25.42 -16.27
N HIS A 256 2.12 25.49 -16.97
CA HIS A 256 3.19 24.50 -16.84
C HIS A 256 3.93 24.72 -15.50
N ILE A 257 3.59 23.91 -14.49
CA ILE A 257 4.20 23.92 -13.16
C ILE A 257 4.84 22.55 -12.95
N THR A 258 6.14 22.51 -12.69
CA THR A 258 6.92 21.26 -12.57
C THR A 258 7.28 20.91 -11.13
N GLY A 259 7.25 21.86 -10.19
CA GLY A 259 7.61 21.57 -8.81
C GLY A 259 7.59 22.78 -7.89
N ASN A 260 7.90 22.51 -6.62
CA ASN A 260 8.07 23.52 -5.59
C ASN A 260 8.97 22.94 -4.50
N THR A 261 10.25 23.31 -4.51
CA THR A 261 11.26 22.79 -3.57
C THR A 261 10.88 23.00 -2.11
N ASN A 262 10.21 24.11 -1.77
CA ASN A 262 9.79 24.35 -0.39
C ASN A 262 8.69 23.38 0.05
N LEU A 263 7.76 23.05 -0.85
CA LEU A 263 6.72 22.05 -0.61
C LEU A 263 7.33 20.64 -0.54
N GLU A 264 8.33 20.37 -1.38
CA GLU A 264 9.10 19.12 -1.36
C GLU A 264 9.82 18.90 -0.03
N ILE A 265 10.54 19.91 0.45
CA ILE A 265 11.18 19.85 1.77
C ILE A 265 10.13 19.64 2.86
N ALA A 266 9.01 20.37 2.81
CA ALA A 266 7.96 20.25 3.82
C ALA A 266 7.36 18.84 3.87
N TRP A 267 6.99 18.25 2.73
CA TRP A 267 6.40 16.90 2.70
C TRP A 267 7.41 15.78 2.91
N THR A 268 8.71 16.07 2.97
CA THR A 268 9.74 15.08 3.32
C THR A 268 10.08 15.17 4.81
N VAL A 269 10.29 16.37 5.33
CA VAL A 269 10.69 16.60 6.72
C VAL A 269 9.54 16.30 7.67
N VAL A 270 8.29 16.71 7.36
CA VAL A 270 7.14 16.48 8.24
C VAL A 270 6.88 14.98 8.46
N PRO A 271 6.79 14.12 7.42
CA PRO A 271 6.65 12.68 7.64
C PRO A 271 7.82 12.05 8.38
N LEU A 272 9.06 12.48 8.12
CA LEU A 272 10.24 11.98 8.82
C LEU A 272 10.13 12.24 10.33
N ILE A 273 9.86 13.49 10.73
CA ILE A 273 9.68 13.86 12.14
C ILE A 273 8.52 13.08 12.75
N THR A 274 7.43 12.92 12.00
CA THR A 274 6.25 12.18 12.46
C THR A 274 6.61 10.72 12.77
N VAL A 275 7.29 10.02 11.85
CA VAL A 275 7.71 8.62 12.05
C VAL A 275 8.66 8.49 13.25
N LEU A 276 9.61 9.42 13.42
CA LEU A 276 10.51 9.43 14.58
C LEU A 276 9.74 9.61 15.91
N ALA A 277 8.75 10.51 15.94
CA ALA A 277 7.89 10.69 17.10
C ALA A 277 7.08 9.42 17.42
N PHE A 278 6.49 8.77 16.42
CA PHE A 278 5.79 7.50 16.60
C PHE A 278 6.70 6.37 17.06
N SER A 279 7.93 6.31 16.55
CA SER A 279 8.92 5.33 17.00
C SER A 279 9.19 5.50 18.49
N PHE A 280 9.40 6.73 18.97
CA PHE A 280 9.60 7.00 20.39
C PHE A 280 8.38 6.61 21.25
N ILE A 281 7.18 7.04 20.85
CA ILE A 281 5.92 6.71 21.56
C ILE A 281 5.69 5.20 21.58
N GLY A 282 5.94 4.51 20.46
CA GLY A 282 5.80 3.07 20.34
C GLY A 282 6.78 2.31 21.23
N SER A 283 8.04 2.77 21.34
CA SER A 283 9.02 2.19 22.25
C SER A 283 8.63 2.34 23.73
N ASP A 284 8.11 3.50 24.14
CA ASP A 284 7.59 3.70 25.50
C ASP A 284 6.36 2.82 25.78
N ALA A 285 5.43 2.72 24.84
CA ALA A 285 4.27 1.83 24.94
C ALA A 285 4.70 0.36 25.10
N LEU A 286 5.68 -0.09 24.31
CA LEU A 286 6.24 -1.43 24.41
C LEU A 286 6.93 -1.68 25.76
N ALA A 287 7.69 -0.72 26.27
CA ALA A 287 8.33 -0.84 27.58
C ALA A 287 7.29 -0.99 28.71
N LYS A 288 6.17 -0.26 28.62
CA LYS A 288 5.07 -0.35 29.59
C LYS A 288 4.38 -1.72 29.56
N THR A 289 4.15 -2.30 28.38
CA THR A 289 3.47 -3.60 28.26
C THR A 289 4.34 -4.77 28.76
N LEU A 290 5.66 -4.63 28.68
CA LEU A 290 6.62 -5.67 29.09
C LEU A 290 7.06 -5.59 30.56
N LYS A 291 6.63 -4.56 31.30
CA LYS A 291 7.08 -4.31 32.68
C LYS A 291 6.73 -5.48 33.61
N PRO A 292 7.72 -6.14 34.25
CA PRO A 292 7.47 -7.24 35.16
C PRO A 292 6.94 -6.76 36.52
N ASP A 293 6.01 -7.54 37.07
CA ASP A 293 5.61 -7.49 38.48
C ASP A 293 6.54 -8.39 39.31
N PRO A 294 6.91 -8.02 40.54
CA PRO A 294 7.72 -8.86 41.43
C PRO A 294 7.06 -10.17 41.86
N LYS A 295 5.72 -10.28 41.87
CA LYS A 295 4.99 -11.48 42.32
C LYS A 295 3.88 -11.88 41.34
N PRO A 296 4.22 -12.29 40.12
CA PRO A 296 3.23 -12.71 39.15
C PRO A 296 2.67 -14.10 39.48
N LEU A 297 1.45 -14.39 39.02
CA LEU A 297 0.99 -15.78 38.88
C LEU A 297 1.69 -16.39 37.66
N GLU A 298 2.32 -17.55 37.80
CA GLU A 298 2.89 -18.28 36.66
C GLU A 298 1.90 -19.32 36.13
N VAL A 299 1.71 -19.34 34.81
CA VAL A 299 0.94 -20.37 34.11
C VAL A 299 1.76 -20.85 32.92
N LYS A 300 2.00 -22.16 32.83
CA LYS A 300 2.57 -22.78 31.63
C LYS A 300 1.44 -23.04 30.65
N VAL A 301 1.63 -22.62 29.40
CA VAL A 301 0.65 -22.78 28.33
C VAL A 301 1.29 -23.62 27.23
N THR A 302 0.66 -24.73 26.92
CA THR A 302 1.09 -25.63 25.86
C THR A 302 0.08 -25.56 24.71
N GLY A 303 0.56 -25.18 23.53
CA GLY A 303 -0.18 -25.26 22.28
C GLY A 303 0.16 -26.55 21.53
N GLN A 304 -0.87 -27.24 21.06
CA GLN A 304 -0.77 -28.44 20.23
C GLN A 304 -1.92 -28.46 19.22
N GLN A 305 -1.80 -29.18 18.11
CA GLN A 305 -2.87 -29.39 17.14
C GLN A 305 -3.99 -30.24 17.77
N TRP A 306 -5.20 -29.73 17.99
CA TRP A 306 -5.63 -28.32 18.04
C TRP A 306 -6.30 -28.03 19.38
N ALA A 307 -5.52 -28.09 20.45
CA ALA A 307 -5.94 -27.93 21.82
C ALA A 307 -4.95 -27.04 22.60
N TRP A 308 -5.46 -26.43 23.66
CA TRP A 308 -4.68 -25.67 24.62
C TRP A 308 -4.65 -26.41 25.95
N ARG A 309 -3.48 -26.46 26.58
CA ARG A 309 -3.31 -26.97 27.95
C ARG A 309 -2.68 -25.87 28.81
N PHE A 310 -3.24 -25.67 29.99
CA PHE A 310 -2.81 -24.70 30.98
C PHE A 310 -2.38 -25.43 32.25
N GLU A 311 -1.15 -25.18 32.69
CA GLU A 311 -0.59 -25.80 33.88
C GLU A 311 -0.27 -24.69 34.89
N TYR A 312 -0.73 -24.85 36.13
CA TYR A 312 -0.48 -23.95 37.25
C TYR A 312 0.53 -24.66 38.16
N PRO A 313 1.85 -24.44 37.97
CA PRO A 313 2.88 -25.32 38.52
C PRO A 313 2.92 -25.33 40.05
N ASP A 314 2.69 -24.17 40.66
CA ASP A 314 2.68 -23.99 42.12
C ASP A 314 1.56 -24.81 42.79
N GLN A 315 0.47 -25.08 42.07
CA GLN A 315 -0.68 -25.84 42.56
C GLN A 315 -0.75 -27.26 41.98
N GLY A 316 0.08 -27.61 41.00
CA GLY A 316 0.03 -28.92 40.33
C GLY A 316 -1.26 -29.15 39.52
N ILE A 317 -1.92 -28.08 39.07
CA ILE A 317 -3.19 -28.17 38.33
C ILE A 317 -2.92 -28.16 36.82
N ILE A 318 -3.55 -29.07 36.09
CA ILE A 318 -3.59 -29.07 34.61
C ILE A 318 -5.02 -28.77 34.20
N SER A 319 -5.26 -27.82 33.29
CA SER A 319 -6.57 -27.35 32.83
C SER A 319 -6.66 -27.14 31.32
N ASN A 320 -7.87 -27.24 30.77
CA ASN A 320 -8.21 -26.88 29.38
C ASN A 320 -8.94 -25.53 29.28
N GLU A 321 -9.24 -24.89 30.42
CA GLU A 321 -9.65 -23.49 30.54
C GLU A 321 -8.59 -22.68 31.29
N LEU A 322 -8.38 -21.44 30.87
CA LEU A 322 -7.48 -20.50 31.53
C LEU A 322 -8.28 -19.63 32.50
N VAL A 323 -8.05 -19.77 33.80
CA VAL A 323 -8.71 -18.96 34.83
C VAL A 323 -7.67 -18.04 35.45
N LEU A 324 -7.93 -16.73 35.45
CA LEU A 324 -7.00 -15.70 35.88
C LEU A 324 -7.67 -14.79 36.92
N PRO A 325 -6.96 -14.39 37.98
CA PRO A 325 -7.45 -13.36 38.88
C PRO A 325 -7.32 -11.96 38.25
N VAL A 326 -8.35 -11.13 38.41
CA VAL A 326 -8.34 -9.72 38.01
C VAL A 326 -7.31 -8.92 38.81
N ASN A 327 -6.72 -7.91 38.18
CA ASN A 327 -5.73 -6.98 38.75
C ASN A 327 -4.42 -7.60 39.24
N LYS A 328 -4.14 -8.87 38.90
CA LYS A 328 -2.88 -9.54 39.19
C LYS A 328 -2.13 -9.82 37.89
N GLN A 329 -0.83 -9.54 37.86
CA GLN A 329 -0.03 -9.89 36.68
C GLN A 329 0.14 -11.41 36.61
N VAL A 330 -0.06 -11.94 35.42
CA VAL A 330 0.14 -13.33 35.05
C VAL A 330 1.28 -13.39 34.05
N VAL A 331 2.23 -14.29 34.32
CA VAL A 331 3.33 -14.66 33.42
C VAL A 331 2.94 -15.98 32.76
N LEU A 332 2.60 -15.90 31.48
CA LEU A 332 2.34 -17.06 30.66
C LEU A 332 3.67 -17.55 30.06
N ARG A 333 4.07 -18.77 30.41
CA ARG A 333 5.20 -19.49 29.81
C ARG A 333 4.69 -20.35 28.68
N LEU A 334 4.84 -19.85 27.47
CA LEU A 334 4.23 -20.39 26.28
C LEU A 334 5.20 -21.34 25.56
N GLN A 335 4.75 -22.55 25.26
CA GLN A 335 5.49 -23.53 24.46
C GLN A 335 4.57 -24.26 23.47
N ALA A 336 5.14 -24.70 22.35
CA ALA A 336 4.46 -25.56 21.40
C ALA A 336 5.15 -26.92 21.35
N VAL A 337 4.35 -27.97 21.22
CA VAL A 337 4.84 -29.35 21.16
C VAL A 337 4.97 -29.87 19.73
N ASP A 338 4.26 -29.29 18.76
CA ASP A 338 4.26 -29.71 17.36
C ASP A 338 4.72 -28.61 16.38
N VAL A 339 3.81 -27.71 16.00
CA VAL A 339 4.00 -26.61 15.04
C VAL A 339 3.91 -25.27 15.74
N ILE A 340 4.12 -24.18 15.01
CA ILE A 340 3.95 -22.84 15.57
C ILE A 340 2.46 -22.57 15.81
N HIS A 341 2.14 -22.00 16.97
CA HIS A 341 0.82 -21.47 17.33
C HIS A 341 0.95 -20.02 17.80
N SER A 342 -0.16 -19.33 18.07
CA SER A 342 -0.09 -17.99 18.67
C SER A 342 -1.20 -17.79 19.69
N PHE A 343 -0.83 -17.45 20.92
CA PHE A 343 -1.77 -17.17 21.99
C PHE A 343 -2.36 -15.78 21.77
N TRP A 344 -3.68 -15.68 21.60
CA TRP A 344 -4.34 -14.38 21.45
C TRP A 344 -5.73 -14.33 22.09
N VAL A 345 -5.88 -13.42 23.04
CA VAL A 345 -7.17 -12.95 23.57
C VAL A 345 -7.33 -11.49 23.14
N PRO A 346 -8.21 -11.17 22.17
CA PRO A 346 -8.30 -9.83 21.57
C PRO A 346 -8.46 -8.70 22.58
N GLU A 347 -9.26 -8.90 23.63
CA GLU A 347 -9.55 -7.94 24.69
C GLU A 347 -8.32 -7.56 25.51
N PHE A 348 -7.29 -8.42 25.51
CA PHE A 348 -6.02 -8.17 26.19
C PHE A 348 -5.00 -7.43 25.32
N ARG A 349 -5.25 -7.28 24.01
CA ARG A 349 -4.41 -6.59 23.00
C ARG A 349 -2.99 -7.12 22.80
N VAL A 350 -2.62 -8.18 23.49
CA VAL A 350 -1.31 -8.80 23.38
C VAL A 350 -1.45 -10.18 22.77
N LYS A 351 -0.47 -10.54 21.93
CA LYS A 351 -0.35 -11.86 21.34
C LYS A 351 1.09 -12.31 21.43
N GLN A 352 1.32 -13.61 21.49
CA GLN A 352 2.67 -14.16 21.47
C GLN A 352 2.66 -15.55 20.86
N ASP A 353 3.58 -15.75 19.91
CA ASP A 353 3.72 -17.01 19.21
C ASP A 353 4.38 -18.05 20.14
N LEU A 354 3.90 -19.29 20.03
CA LEU A 354 4.44 -20.48 20.65
C LEU A 354 5.27 -21.19 19.59
N VAL A 355 6.58 -21.26 19.80
CA VAL A 355 7.52 -21.81 18.82
C VAL A 355 8.09 -23.11 19.37
N PRO A 356 7.99 -24.25 18.65
CA PRO A 356 8.54 -25.52 19.11
C PRO A 356 10.02 -25.40 19.50
N GLY A 357 10.38 -26.01 20.64
CA GLY A 357 11.74 -25.96 21.19
C GLY A 357 12.12 -24.64 21.89
N GLN A 358 11.20 -23.69 22.04
CA GLN A 358 11.44 -22.44 22.76
C GLN A 358 10.30 -22.14 23.74
N VAL A 359 10.65 -21.70 24.95
CA VAL A 359 9.69 -21.12 25.88
C VAL A 359 9.65 -19.61 25.66
N LYS A 360 8.48 -19.09 25.29
CA LYS A 360 8.21 -17.65 25.18
C LYS A 360 7.48 -17.16 26.42
N ILE A 361 7.62 -15.87 26.72
CA ILE A 361 6.99 -15.26 27.88
C ILE A 361 6.02 -14.19 27.39
N LEU A 362 4.77 -14.28 27.85
CA LEU A 362 3.77 -13.24 27.68
C LEU A 362 3.29 -12.77 29.06
N ARG A 363 3.26 -11.45 29.26
CA ARG A 363 2.79 -10.84 30.50
C ARG A 363 1.44 -10.19 30.28
N ILE A 364 0.48 -10.51 31.13
CA ILE A 364 -0.88 -9.98 31.05
C ILE A 364 -1.32 -9.59 32.45
N THR A 365 -1.97 -8.44 32.60
CA THR A 365 -2.64 -8.05 33.84
C THR A 365 -4.10 -7.81 33.50
N PRO A 366 -4.98 -8.82 33.66
CA PRO A 366 -6.41 -8.66 33.38
C PRO A 366 -6.99 -7.55 34.26
N SER A 367 -7.79 -6.66 33.69
CA SER A 367 -8.35 -5.50 34.39
C SER A 367 -9.87 -5.54 34.51
N LYS A 368 -10.53 -6.54 33.92
CA LYS A 368 -11.97 -6.69 33.91
C LYS A 368 -12.37 -8.15 34.10
N VAL A 369 -13.26 -8.41 35.06
CA VAL A 369 -13.87 -9.72 35.29
C VAL A 369 -14.80 -10.04 34.11
N GLY A 370 -14.76 -11.29 33.65
CA GLY A 370 -15.56 -11.71 32.50
C GLY A 370 -15.10 -13.03 31.90
N SER A 371 -15.89 -13.49 30.93
CA SER A 371 -15.57 -14.65 30.09
C SER A 371 -15.06 -14.16 28.73
N TYR A 372 -13.89 -14.65 28.37
CA TYR A 372 -13.16 -14.35 27.14
C TYR A 372 -12.85 -15.65 26.40
N GLN A 373 -12.38 -15.52 25.16
CA GLN A 373 -11.99 -16.66 24.34
C GLN A 373 -10.54 -16.48 23.88
N LEU A 374 -9.72 -17.48 24.18
CA LEU A 374 -8.42 -17.66 23.54
C LEU A 374 -8.63 -18.21 22.14
N MET A 375 -7.96 -17.62 21.16
CA MET A 375 -7.89 -18.11 19.79
C MET A 375 -6.44 -18.33 19.38
N CYS A 376 -6.21 -19.32 18.52
CA CYS A 376 -4.94 -19.46 17.82
C CYS A 376 -4.83 -18.38 16.73
N ALA A 377 -3.75 -17.61 16.74
CA ALA A 377 -3.50 -16.52 15.78
C ALA A 377 -2.30 -16.78 14.83
N GLU A 378 -1.86 -18.04 14.72
CA GLU A 378 -0.86 -18.49 13.74
C GLU A 378 -1.35 -19.77 13.06
N ILE A 379 -1.26 -19.85 11.74
CA ILE A 379 -1.87 -20.95 10.98
C ILE A 379 -1.20 -22.29 11.34
N CYS A 380 -1.93 -23.12 12.07
CA CYS A 380 -1.39 -24.35 12.66
C CYS A 380 -2.03 -25.62 12.09
N GLY A 381 -2.64 -25.58 10.90
CA GLY A 381 -3.18 -26.75 10.19
C GLY A 381 -4.72 -26.78 10.09
N GLN A 382 -5.27 -27.97 9.83
CA GLN A 382 -6.67 -28.15 9.40
C GLN A 382 -7.72 -27.59 10.38
N GLN A 383 -7.54 -27.76 11.69
CA GLN A 383 -8.48 -27.24 12.69
C GLN A 383 -8.02 -25.91 13.30
N HIS A 384 -7.16 -25.14 12.63
CA HIS A 384 -6.65 -23.86 13.13
C HIS A 384 -7.77 -22.91 13.59
N ALA A 385 -8.83 -22.77 12.79
CA ALA A 385 -9.97 -21.89 13.10
C ALA A 385 -10.79 -22.34 14.32
N TYR A 386 -10.66 -23.60 14.75
CA TYR A 386 -11.39 -24.19 15.88
C TYR A 386 -10.49 -24.36 17.11
N MET A 387 -9.22 -23.97 17.03
CA MET A 387 -8.27 -24.04 18.13
C MET A 387 -8.49 -22.90 19.14
N VAL A 388 -9.59 -23.02 19.88
CA VAL A 388 -10.03 -22.05 20.89
C VAL A 388 -10.03 -22.64 22.30
N ALA A 389 -9.96 -21.79 23.32
CA ALA A 389 -10.16 -22.20 24.71
C ALA A 389 -10.89 -21.12 25.53
N PRO A 390 -11.71 -21.51 26.53
CA PRO A 390 -12.30 -20.56 27.45
C PRO A 390 -11.23 -19.87 28.30
N VAL A 391 -11.37 -18.56 28.48
CA VAL A 391 -10.58 -17.77 29.41
C VAL A 391 -11.54 -17.09 30.38
N LYS A 392 -11.38 -17.30 31.68
CA LYS A 392 -12.18 -16.66 32.72
C LYS A 392 -11.29 -15.71 33.52
N VAL A 393 -11.72 -14.47 33.65
CA VAL A 393 -11.11 -13.53 34.57
C VAL A 393 -12.06 -13.37 35.74
N GLU A 394 -11.62 -13.75 36.93
CA GLU A 394 -12.43 -13.85 38.14
C GLU A 394 -11.90 -12.94 39.24
N THR A 395 -12.68 -12.76 40.30
CA THR A 395 -12.15 -12.16 41.54
C THR A 395 -11.11 -13.08 42.18
N GLN A 396 -10.29 -12.55 43.10
CA GLN A 396 -9.29 -13.36 43.80
C GLN A 396 -9.96 -14.51 44.60
N ASP A 397 -11.09 -14.25 45.26
CA ASP A 397 -11.82 -15.25 46.04
C ASP A 397 -12.40 -16.37 45.15
N GLU A 398 -12.96 -16.01 43.98
CA GLU A 398 -13.48 -16.99 43.01
C GLU A 398 -12.36 -17.82 42.39
N PHE A 399 -11.20 -17.19 42.10
CA PHE A 399 -10.01 -17.89 41.62
C PHE A 399 -9.51 -18.89 42.67
N ASP A 400 -9.40 -18.49 43.94
CA ASP A 400 -8.95 -19.37 45.02
C ASP A 400 -9.94 -20.53 45.26
N ASN A 401 -11.24 -20.27 45.13
CA ASN A 401 -12.25 -21.33 45.14
C ASN A 401 -12.08 -22.30 43.96
N TRP A 402 -11.84 -21.79 42.76
CA TRP A 402 -11.57 -22.61 41.58
C TRP A 402 -10.34 -23.50 41.79
N ILE A 403 -9.25 -22.98 42.34
CA ILE A 403 -8.05 -23.76 42.71
C ILE A 403 -8.44 -24.91 43.66
N ASN A 404 -9.17 -24.62 44.73
CA ASN A 404 -9.60 -25.64 45.71
C ASN A 404 -10.46 -26.73 45.08
N VAL A 405 -11.34 -26.37 44.14
CA VAL A 405 -12.11 -27.36 43.38
C VAL A 405 -11.20 -28.23 42.51
N GLN A 406 -10.29 -27.62 41.73
CA GLN A 406 -9.39 -28.36 40.84
C GLN A 406 -8.48 -29.35 41.59
N LEU A 407 -7.95 -28.97 42.76
CA LEU A 407 -7.13 -29.85 43.60
C LEU A 407 -7.84 -31.14 44.03
N ASN A 408 -9.18 -31.12 44.08
CA ASN A 408 -10.01 -32.27 44.45
C ASN A 408 -10.73 -32.90 43.24
N THR A 409 -10.39 -32.50 42.01
CA THR A 409 -11.13 -32.93 40.81
C THR A 409 -10.61 -34.24 40.21
N ILE A 410 -9.37 -34.66 40.50
CA ILE A 410 -8.83 -35.90 39.93
C ILE A 410 -9.62 -37.10 40.49
N PRO A 411 -10.31 -37.89 39.63
CA PRO A 411 -11.09 -39.04 40.11
C PRO A 411 -10.22 -40.11 40.78
N THR A 412 -10.82 -40.92 41.65
CA THR A 412 -10.12 -42.08 42.26
C THR A 412 -10.26 -43.36 41.45
N ASP A 413 -11.29 -43.45 40.61
CA ASP A 413 -11.53 -44.59 39.73
C ASP A 413 -10.64 -44.48 38.45
N PRO A 414 -9.91 -45.54 38.06
CA PRO A 414 -9.01 -45.51 36.91
C PRO A 414 -9.69 -45.15 35.58
N VAL A 415 -10.92 -45.64 35.35
CA VAL A 415 -11.67 -45.33 34.12
C VAL A 415 -12.05 -43.85 34.09
N ALA A 416 -12.57 -43.32 35.20
CA ALA A 416 -12.89 -41.90 35.32
C ALA A 416 -11.64 -41.01 35.20
N ARG A 417 -10.49 -41.43 35.77
CA ARG A 417 -9.20 -40.74 35.57
C ARG A 417 -8.75 -40.78 34.12
N GLY A 418 -8.94 -41.90 33.44
CA GLY A 418 -8.62 -42.04 32.03
C GLY A 418 -9.34 -41.02 31.17
N GLN A 419 -10.65 -40.89 31.38
CA GLN A 419 -11.43 -39.85 30.73
C GLN A 419 -10.92 -38.44 31.07
N PHE A 420 -10.62 -38.19 32.35
CA PHE A 420 -10.09 -36.90 32.82
C PHE A 420 -8.78 -36.53 32.12
N TRP A 421 -7.82 -37.45 32.01
CA TRP A 421 -6.55 -37.20 31.32
C TRP A 421 -6.73 -37.05 29.81
N LEU A 422 -7.58 -37.89 29.20
CA LEU A 422 -7.90 -37.80 27.78
C LEU A 422 -8.44 -36.40 27.41
N ASP A 423 -9.25 -35.81 28.29
CA ASP A 423 -9.77 -34.44 28.14
C ASP A 423 -8.69 -33.36 28.32
N ARG A 424 -7.84 -33.47 29.36
CA ARG A 424 -6.82 -32.45 29.70
C ARG A 424 -5.62 -32.47 28.75
N TYR A 425 -5.31 -33.61 28.15
CA TYR A 425 -4.29 -33.74 27.10
C TYR A 425 -4.85 -33.53 25.69
N GLY A 426 -6.14 -33.17 25.55
CA GLY A 426 -6.72 -32.72 24.28
C GLY A 426 -6.87 -33.82 23.22
N CYS A 427 -6.88 -35.10 23.60
CA CYS A 427 -6.97 -36.22 22.65
C CYS A 427 -8.24 -36.16 21.80
N LYS A 428 -9.35 -35.62 22.35
CA LYS A 428 -10.64 -35.46 21.65
C LYS A 428 -10.60 -34.50 20.46
N ALA A 429 -9.58 -33.65 20.35
CA ALA A 429 -9.43 -32.78 19.18
C ALA A 429 -9.17 -33.59 17.89
N CYS A 430 -8.56 -34.76 18.02
CA CYS A 430 -8.19 -35.63 16.90
C CYS A 430 -8.91 -36.98 16.90
N HIS A 431 -9.34 -37.49 18.08
CA HIS A 431 -9.96 -38.79 18.23
C HIS A 431 -11.38 -38.67 18.77
N SER A 432 -12.36 -39.17 18.02
CA SER A 432 -13.76 -39.15 18.44
C SER A 432 -14.08 -40.30 19.40
N LEU A 433 -15.15 -40.11 20.18
CA LEU A 433 -15.72 -41.17 21.04
C LEU A 433 -16.98 -41.81 20.44
N ASP A 434 -17.44 -41.32 19.30
CA ASP A 434 -18.74 -41.67 18.69
C ASP A 434 -18.61 -42.33 17.32
N GLY A 435 -17.38 -42.59 16.85
CA GLY A 435 -17.14 -43.17 15.53
C GLY A 435 -16.95 -42.15 14.40
N THR A 436 -17.19 -40.86 14.65
CA THR A 436 -16.98 -39.81 13.64
C THR A 436 -15.52 -39.80 13.17
N LYS A 437 -15.28 -39.83 11.86
CA LYS A 437 -13.93 -39.71 11.32
C LYS A 437 -13.40 -38.30 11.54
N LEU A 438 -12.35 -38.17 12.35
CA LEU A 438 -11.61 -36.94 12.56
C LEU A 438 -10.20 -37.09 11.97
N VAL A 439 -9.22 -36.36 12.50
CA VAL A 439 -7.82 -36.41 12.06
C VAL A 439 -7.14 -37.72 12.46
N GLY A 440 -7.52 -38.29 13.61
CA GLY A 440 -7.12 -39.62 14.05
C GLY A 440 -8.31 -40.61 14.07
N PRO A 441 -8.01 -41.92 14.22
CA PRO A 441 -9.05 -42.94 14.35
C PRO A 441 -9.91 -42.75 15.60
N SER A 442 -11.20 -43.09 15.51
CA SER A 442 -12.12 -43.09 16.66
C SER A 442 -11.67 -44.10 17.73
N PHE A 443 -11.84 -43.72 19.00
CA PHE A 443 -11.69 -44.62 20.13
C PHE A 443 -12.88 -45.58 20.32
N LEU A 444 -14.03 -45.29 19.70
CA LEU A 444 -15.21 -46.17 19.77
C LEU A 444 -14.88 -47.54 19.16
N GLY A 445 -15.01 -48.58 19.98
CA GLY A 445 -14.75 -49.97 19.58
C GLY A 445 -13.30 -50.20 19.15
N LEU A 446 -12.35 -49.37 19.58
CA LEU A 446 -10.94 -49.51 19.19
C LEU A 446 -10.31 -50.73 19.86
N TYR A 447 -10.52 -50.92 21.17
CA TYR A 447 -9.83 -51.96 21.92
C TYR A 447 -10.20 -53.36 21.40
N GLY A 448 -9.19 -54.13 20.96
CA GLY A 448 -9.38 -55.46 20.38
C GLY A 448 -9.77 -55.46 18.89
N ARG A 449 -9.93 -54.30 18.24
CA ARG A 449 -10.13 -54.21 16.79
C ARG A 449 -8.84 -54.55 16.05
N GLN A 450 -8.94 -55.23 14.91
CA GLN A 450 -7.81 -55.40 14.00
C GLN A 450 -7.63 -54.13 13.17
N GLU A 451 -6.47 -53.49 13.29
CA GLU A 451 -6.07 -52.33 12.49
C GLU A 451 -5.14 -52.75 11.35
N THR A 452 -5.28 -52.05 10.23
CA THR A 452 -4.39 -52.17 9.06
C THR A 452 -3.60 -50.88 8.93
N PHE A 453 -2.29 -50.98 8.70
CA PHE A 453 -1.40 -49.83 8.62
C PHE A 453 -1.05 -49.46 7.17
N GLU A 454 -0.47 -48.28 6.96
CA GLU A 454 -0.08 -47.79 5.63
C GLU A 454 0.91 -48.70 4.89
N ASP A 455 1.74 -49.46 5.62
CA ASP A 455 2.69 -50.42 5.05
C ASP A 455 2.06 -51.79 4.70
N GLY A 456 0.75 -51.94 4.93
CA GLY A 456 -0.01 -53.18 4.70
C GLY A 456 0.08 -54.21 5.84
N SER A 457 0.87 -53.95 6.88
CA SER A 457 0.89 -54.80 8.08
C SER A 457 -0.39 -54.61 8.91
N THR A 458 -0.67 -55.54 9.81
CA THR A 458 -1.84 -55.50 10.70
C THR A 458 -1.46 -55.78 12.14
N ALA A 459 -2.19 -55.22 13.09
CA ALA A 459 -2.10 -55.56 14.50
C ALA A 459 -3.47 -55.48 15.18
N ILE A 460 -3.63 -56.20 16.28
CA ILE A 460 -4.79 -56.01 17.17
C ILE A 460 -4.51 -54.77 18.02
N ALA A 461 -5.50 -53.88 18.15
CA ALA A 461 -5.42 -52.72 19.01
C ALA A 461 -5.59 -53.12 20.49
N ASP A 462 -4.59 -53.83 21.00
CA ASP A 462 -4.46 -54.20 22.41
C ASP A 462 -3.77 -53.09 23.23
N GLU A 463 -3.57 -53.36 24.52
CA GLU A 463 -2.94 -52.40 25.44
C GLU A 463 -1.54 -51.99 24.99
N ALA A 464 -0.72 -52.94 24.51
CA ALA A 464 0.63 -52.66 24.05
C ALA A 464 0.63 -51.77 22.81
N TYR A 465 -0.29 -52.01 21.86
CA TYR A 465 -0.47 -51.17 20.68
C TYR A 465 -0.89 -49.74 21.05
N ILE A 466 -1.88 -49.57 21.94
CA ILE A 466 -2.38 -48.24 22.30
C ILE A 466 -1.30 -47.47 23.07
N TYR A 467 -0.61 -48.15 24.00
CA TYR A 467 0.51 -47.57 24.74
C TYR A 467 1.64 -47.12 23.81
N GLU A 468 2.06 -47.97 22.86
CA GLU A 468 3.07 -47.64 21.84
C GLU A 468 2.61 -46.48 20.95
N SER A 469 1.33 -46.45 20.56
CA SER A 469 0.79 -45.36 19.72
C SER A 469 0.82 -44.01 20.42
N ILE A 470 0.64 -43.98 21.74
CA ILE A 470 0.75 -42.75 22.54
C ILE A 470 2.20 -42.36 22.76
N ARG A 471 3.08 -43.31 23.13
CA ARG A 471 4.50 -43.07 23.45
C ARG A 471 5.37 -42.80 22.22
N GLU A 472 5.09 -43.45 21.11
CA GLU A 472 5.80 -43.36 19.83
C GLU A 472 4.82 -43.03 18.68
N PRO A 473 4.19 -41.83 18.68
CA PRO A 473 3.33 -41.40 17.60
C PRO A 473 4.07 -41.44 16.27
N GLY A 474 3.39 -41.89 15.20
CA GLY A 474 4.00 -41.99 13.87
C GLY A 474 4.62 -43.34 13.53
N LYS A 475 4.85 -44.22 14.52
CA LYS A 475 5.44 -45.55 14.29
C LYS A 475 4.51 -46.49 13.53
N LYS A 476 3.23 -46.47 13.85
CA LYS A 476 2.17 -47.26 13.21
C LYS A 476 1.01 -46.35 12.83
N ILE A 477 0.91 -46.00 11.55
CA ILE A 477 -0.15 -45.15 11.03
C ILE A 477 -1.27 -46.02 10.46
N VAL A 478 -2.47 -45.89 11.03
CA VAL A 478 -3.67 -46.58 10.54
C VAL A 478 -4.00 -46.11 9.12
N LEU A 479 -4.25 -47.07 8.24
CA LEU A 479 -4.53 -46.83 6.83
C LEU A 479 -5.67 -45.80 6.66
N GLY A 480 -5.41 -44.75 5.90
CA GLY A 480 -6.40 -43.69 5.61
C GLY A 480 -6.45 -42.55 6.62
N TYR A 481 -5.47 -42.46 7.52
CA TYR A 481 -5.24 -41.32 8.41
C TYR A 481 -3.84 -40.72 8.19
N PRO A 482 -3.67 -39.39 8.31
CA PRO A 482 -2.35 -38.76 8.19
C PRO A 482 -1.49 -38.99 9.44
N ASN A 483 -0.17 -38.92 9.28
CA ASN A 483 0.75 -38.81 10.41
C ASN A 483 0.69 -37.39 11.03
N ALA A 484 -0.32 -37.15 11.86
CA ALA A 484 -0.63 -35.84 12.43
C ALA A 484 -0.63 -35.80 13.97
N MET A 485 -0.42 -36.94 14.64
CA MET A 485 -0.36 -36.98 16.11
C MET A 485 0.97 -36.35 16.59
N PRO A 486 0.96 -35.41 17.55
CA PRO A 486 2.18 -34.74 18.01
C PRO A 486 3.20 -35.73 18.58
N ALA A 487 4.43 -35.72 18.05
CA ALA A 487 5.47 -36.72 18.35
C ALA A 487 5.90 -36.77 19.83
N ASN A 488 5.65 -35.70 20.58
CA ASN A 488 6.04 -35.51 21.98
C ASN A 488 4.85 -35.42 22.93
N VAL A 489 3.62 -35.76 22.50
CA VAL A 489 2.43 -35.72 23.36
C VAL A 489 2.62 -36.50 24.66
N ALA A 490 3.29 -37.66 24.59
CA ALA A 490 3.56 -38.49 25.76
C ALA A 490 4.72 -38.02 26.65
N GLN A 491 5.57 -37.09 26.20
CA GLN A 491 6.67 -36.58 27.04
C GLN A 491 6.14 -35.83 28.26
N GLU A 492 4.93 -35.29 28.17
CA GLU A 492 4.27 -34.59 29.25
C GLU A 492 3.34 -35.49 30.07
N MET A 493 3.32 -36.80 29.81
CA MET A 493 2.45 -37.78 30.46
C MET A 493 3.26 -38.84 31.23
N THR A 494 2.79 -39.17 32.43
CA THR A 494 3.30 -40.31 33.21
C THR A 494 2.75 -41.63 32.66
N ASP A 495 3.44 -42.75 32.92
CA ASP A 495 2.97 -44.08 32.51
C ASP A 495 1.60 -44.42 33.11
N GLU A 496 1.36 -44.03 34.37
CA GLU A 496 0.08 -44.22 35.04
C GLU A 496 -1.07 -43.47 34.35
N GLN A 497 -0.83 -42.22 33.91
CA GLN A 497 -1.83 -41.45 33.17
C GLN A 497 -2.17 -42.09 31.83
N ILE A 498 -1.18 -42.63 31.11
CA ILE A 498 -1.41 -43.36 29.86
C ILE A 498 -2.20 -44.64 30.14
N GLN A 499 -1.89 -45.35 31.22
CA GLN A 499 -2.62 -46.55 31.61
C GLN A 499 -4.08 -46.25 31.95
N ASP A 500 -4.34 -45.22 32.74
CA ASP A 500 -5.70 -44.76 33.04
C ASP A 500 -6.49 -44.49 31.74
N ILE A 501 -5.87 -43.80 30.76
CA ILE A 501 -6.49 -43.54 29.44
C ILE A 501 -6.84 -44.84 28.71
N ILE A 502 -5.95 -45.83 28.74
CA ILE A 502 -6.19 -47.13 28.13
C ILE A 502 -7.37 -47.83 28.81
N GLU A 503 -7.45 -47.78 30.14
CA GLU A 503 -8.61 -48.32 30.89
C GLU A 503 -9.92 -47.66 30.47
N PHE A 504 -9.93 -46.35 30.24
CA PHE A 504 -11.10 -45.67 29.69
C PHE A 504 -11.44 -46.13 28.27
N ILE A 505 -10.45 -46.23 27.38
CA ILE A 505 -10.66 -46.68 25.99
C ILE A 505 -11.25 -48.10 25.93
N LYS A 506 -10.85 -49.01 26.84
CA LYS A 506 -11.42 -50.37 26.95
C LYS A 506 -12.94 -50.37 27.18
N THR A 507 -13.50 -49.28 27.74
CA THR A 507 -14.94 -49.16 28.01
C THR A 507 -15.76 -48.71 26.80
N LEU A 508 -15.13 -48.17 25.76
CA LEU A 508 -15.78 -47.63 24.57
C LEU A 508 -16.01 -48.74 23.55
N LYS A 509 -17.23 -49.28 23.50
CA LYS A 509 -17.61 -50.43 22.65
C LYS A 509 -18.54 -50.05 21.51
#